data_AF-A0A7V1AKH3-F1
#
_entry.id   AF-A0A7V1AKH3-F1
#
_cell.length_a   1.000
_cell.length_b   1.000
_cell.length_c   1.000
_cell.angle_alpha   90.00
_cell.angle_beta   90.00
_cell.angle_gamma   90.00
#
_symmetry.space_group_name_H-M   'P 1'
#
loop_
_entity.id
_entity.type
_entity.pdbx_description
1 polymer ?
#
loop_
_entity_poly.entity_id
_entity_poly.type
_entity_poly.pdbx_seq_one_letter_code
_entity_poly.pdbx_strand_id
1 'polypeptide(L)'
;MRNKLLLTLIIAVFFIPTISFSQAISEYLILQDIGSYKISKPEKLFPGESPIGGPRTYDSHGIIGATGHFPDHADKTYEVMYLGETDELPSPTVQVTQHAGSESDKWLLHEVEKSFRTYYGIPGDPYAMRVIDGNTIIVYGSAGWAYRWVSGNKVIQISYHDSQMEKPEPLEVVSAYLAKHPSTLTPMTSADLRTDDNKTTWIKDEMDRRLWLCDKWFYQLQLQKAELNKVLRESVDSMNVFLDYREKYYGISATEEKKLLGEYLRANDGTAIKNKLAEYKAWWNENKDKEISL
;
A
#
# COMPACT_ATOMS: atom_id res chain seq x y z
N MET A 1 -19.42 -50.31 15.03
CA MET A 1 -18.06 -49.75 15.22
C MET A 1 -17.50 -49.06 13.97
N ARG A 2 -17.86 -49.49 12.74
CA ARG A 2 -17.35 -48.91 11.48
C ARG A 2 -17.70 -47.43 11.23
N ASN A 3 -18.86 -46.96 11.69
CA ASN A 3 -19.31 -45.57 11.47
C ASN A 3 -18.70 -44.55 12.46
N LYS A 4 -18.17 -45.00 13.61
CA LYS A 4 -17.46 -44.10 14.55
C LYS A 4 -16.04 -43.80 14.08
N LEU A 5 -15.37 -44.76 13.43
CA LEU A 5 -14.03 -44.56 12.85
C LEU A 5 -14.04 -43.57 11.68
N LEU A 6 -15.09 -43.56 10.85
CA LEU A 6 -15.20 -42.63 9.73
C LEU A 6 -15.42 -41.18 10.18
N LEU A 7 -16.16 -40.98 11.27
CA LEU A 7 -16.44 -39.65 11.83
C LEU A 7 -15.18 -39.03 12.48
N THR A 8 -14.35 -39.84 13.14
CA THR A 8 -13.07 -39.38 13.71
C THR A 8 -12.05 -39.01 12.63
N LEU A 9 -12.05 -39.71 11.48
CA LEU A 9 -11.15 -39.41 10.37
C LEU A 9 -11.53 -38.09 9.66
N ILE A 10 -12.82 -37.77 9.56
CA ILE A 10 -13.30 -36.52 8.95
C ILE A 10 -13.00 -35.31 9.85
N ILE A 11 -13.10 -35.45 11.18
CA ILE A 11 -12.75 -34.36 12.10
C ILE A 11 -11.24 -34.07 12.10
N ALA A 12 -10.38 -35.08 11.90
CA ALA A 12 -8.93 -34.88 11.81
C ALA A 12 -8.48 -34.12 10.55
N VAL A 13 -9.27 -34.13 9.46
CA VAL A 13 -8.96 -33.39 8.21
C VAL A 13 -9.36 -31.91 8.30
N PHE A 14 -10.29 -31.54 9.20
CA PHE A 14 -10.65 -30.13 9.45
C PHE A 14 -9.72 -29.41 10.43
N PHE A 15 -8.85 -30.15 11.12
CA PHE A 15 -7.77 -29.59 11.96
C PHE A 15 -6.41 -29.85 11.32
N ILE A 16 -6.24 -29.53 10.04
CA ILE A 16 -4.90 -29.23 9.54
C ILE A 16 -4.53 -27.90 10.21
N PRO A 17 -3.62 -27.88 11.20
CA PRO A 17 -3.09 -26.60 11.65
C PRO A 17 -2.50 -25.95 10.41
N THR A 18 -3.00 -24.75 10.07
CA THR A 18 -2.29 -23.88 9.12
C THR A 18 -0.86 -23.79 9.63
N ILE A 19 0.07 -24.42 8.92
CA ILE A 19 1.49 -24.35 9.24
C ILE A 19 1.88 -22.90 8.96
N SER A 20 1.77 -22.07 10.00
CA SER A 20 2.39 -20.76 10.05
C SER A 20 3.88 -21.02 10.13
N PHE A 21 4.55 -21.05 8.98
CA PHE A 21 5.99 -20.89 8.97
C PHE A 21 6.25 -19.48 9.50
N SER A 22 6.84 -19.38 10.69
CA SER A 22 7.43 -18.14 11.16
C SER A 22 8.51 -17.74 10.15
N GLN A 23 8.14 -16.90 9.19
CA GLN A 23 9.06 -16.46 8.13
C GLN A 23 10.23 -15.70 8.76
N ALA A 24 11.44 -16.10 8.41
CA ALA A 24 12.64 -15.48 8.94
C ALA A 24 12.78 -14.06 8.35
N ILE A 25 13.25 -13.11 9.15
CA ILE A 25 13.53 -11.72 8.69
C ILE A 25 14.49 -11.70 7.48
N SER A 26 15.35 -12.70 7.33
CA SER A 26 16.24 -12.89 6.17
C SER A 26 15.52 -13.23 4.86
N GLU A 27 14.25 -13.64 4.88
CA GLU A 27 13.43 -13.79 3.68
C GLU A 27 13.06 -12.43 3.08
N TYR A 28 13.03 -11.39 3.92
CA TYR A 28 12.63 -10.04 3.56
C TYR A 28 13.81 -9.10 3.40
N LEU A 29 14.80 -9.19 4.30
CA LEU A 29 15.94 -8.27 4.36
C LEU A 29 17.25 -8.96 3.96
N ILE A 30 18.22 -8.18 3.52
CA ILE A 30 19.60 -8.62 3.29
C ILE A 30 20.38 -8.32 4.58
N LEU A 31 20.72 -9.35 5.35
CA LEU A 31 21.29 -9.21 6.70
C LEU A 31 22.83 -9.21 6.72
N GLN A 32 23.43 -8.87 5.58
CA GLN A 32 24.86 -8.77 5.36
C GLN A 32 25.17 -7.42 4.71
N ASP A 33 26.45 -7.05 4.71
CA ASP A 33 26.94 -5.90 3.96
C ASP A 33 26.62 -6.03 2.46
N ILE A 34 26.36 -4.89 1.83
CA ILE A 34 26.12 -4.79 0.39
C ILE A 34 27.19 -3.88 -0.20
N GLY A 35 28.19 -4.48 -0.84
CA GLY A 35 29.34 -3.72 -1.35
C GLY A 35 30.00 -2.90 -0.24
N SER A 36 30.02 -1.59 -0.41
CA SER A 36 30.57 -0.67 0.58
C SER A 36 29.60 -0.28 1.71
N TYR A 37 28.32 -0.61 1.58
CA TYR A 37 27.29 -0.32 2.57
C TYR A 37 27.30 -1.34 3.71
N LYS A 38 27.50 -0.85 4.94
CA LYS A 38 27.58 -1.67 6.15
C LYS A 38 26.23 -1.74 6.83
N ILE A 39 25.81 -2.93 7.22
CA ILE A 39 24.57 -3.07 8.01
C ILE A 39 24.70 -2.27 9.31
N SER A 40 23.78 -1.34 9.55
CA SER A 40 23.78 -0.59 10.81
C SER A 40 23.53 -1.55 11.98
N LYS A 41 24.16 -1.29 13.12
CA LYS A 41 23.90 -2.05 14.35
C LYS A 41 22.77 -1.37 15.13
N PRO A 42 21.90 -2.14 15.80
CA PRO A 42 20.88 -1.55 16.65
C PRO A 42 21.52 -0.85 17.85
N GLU A 43 21.25 0.44 18.00
CA GLU A 43 21.75 1.26 19.09
C GLU A 43 20.58 1.82 19.91
N LYS A 44 20.63 1.66 21.24
CA LYS A 44 19.65 2.25 22.16
C LYS A 44 20.15 3.61 22.61
N LEU A 45 19.53 4.69 22.13
CA LEU A 45 19.86 6.04 22.55
C LEU A 45 19.28 6.38 23.93
N PHE A 46 18.07 5.90 24.24
CA PHE A 46 17.38 6.21 25.50
C PHE A 46 16.78 4.96 26.16
N PRO A 47 16.75 4.87 27.50
CA PRO A 47 16.05 3.81 28.22
C PRO A 47 14.55 3.80 27.89
N GLY A 48 14.03 2.65 27.45
CA GLY A 48 12.60 2.47 27.12
C GLY A 48 12.25 2.76 25.66
N GLU A 49 13.16 3.32 24.86
CA GLU A 49 12.95 3.51 23.43
C GLU A 49 13.39 2.29 22.61
N SER A 50 12.77 2.16 21.43
CA SER A 50 13.21 1.17 20.44
C SER A 50 14.60 1.55 19.92
N PRO A 51 15.51 0.58 19.71
CA PRO A 51 16.82 0.88 19.14
C PRO A 51 16.67 1.52 17.75
N ILE A 52 17.57 2.47 17.44
CA ILE A 52 17.72 3.05 16.11
C ILE A 52 18.76 2.23 15.34
N GLY A 53 18.52 2.02 14.05
CA GLY A 53 19.37 1.16 13.23
C GLY A 53 19.18 -0.32 13.51
N GLY A 54 19.87 -1.14 12.71
CA GLY A 54 19.71 -2.58 12.69
C GLY A 54 18.40 -3.07 12.06
N PRO A 55 18.31 -4.37 11.78
CA PRO A 55 17.08 -5.00 11.32
C PRO A 55 16.00 -4.97 12.40
N ARG A 56 14.77 -4.59 12.02
CA ARG A 56 13.59 -4.64 12.88
C ARG A 56 12.36 -5.13 12.12
N THR A 57 11.35 -5.54 12.88
CA THR A 57 10.07 -6.03 12.36
C THR A 57 8.96 -5.50 13.24
N TYR A 58 7.89 -5.00 12.63
CA TYR A 58 6.75 -4.45 13.33
C TYR A 58 5.47 -4.57 12.50
N ASP A 59 4.34 -4.69 13.20
CA ASP A 59 3.02 -4.77 12.59
C ASP A 59 2.59 -3.35 12.19
N SER A 60 2.74 -3.06 10.91
CA SER A 60 2.44 -1.78 10.29
C SER A 60 2.51 -1.95 8.77
N HIS A 61 1.81 -1.07 8.09
CA HIS A 61 1.88 -0.84 6.65
C HIS A 61 3.16 -0.09 6.19
N GLY A 62 4.09 0.18 7.10
CA GLY A 62 5.35 0.86 6.78
C GLY A 62 5.13 2.31 6.36
N ILE A 63 6.10 2.90 5.66
CA ILE A 63 6.00 4.28 5.14
C ILE A 63 4.92 4.39 4.05
N ILE A 64 4.57 3.28 3.39
CA ILE A 64 3.56 3.24 2.34
C ILE A 64 2.24 2.73 2.94
N GLY A 65 1.70 3.51 3.89
CA GLY A 65 0.48 3.20 4.65
C GLY A 65 -0.79 3.86 4.19
N ALA A 66 -0.80 4.40 2.97
CA ALA A 66 -1.70 5.49 2.63
C ALA A 66 -3.02 5.06 2.00
N THR A 67 -3.33 3.76 1.93
CA THR A 67 -4.41 3.28 1.05
C THR A 67 -5.50 2.39 1.67
N GLY A 68 -5.67 2.43 2.99
CA GLY A 68 -6.81 1.79 3.64
C GLY A 68 -6.49 0.34 4.02
N HIS A 69 -5.84 0.21 5.16
CA HIS A 69 -5.48 -1.07 5.79
C HIS A 69 -6.61 -1.51 6.73
N PHE A 70 -6.83 -2.82 6.82
CA PHE A 70 -7.93 -3.40 7.60
C PHE A 70 -7.41 -4.14 8.84
N PRO A 71 -8.14 -4.07 9.97
CA PRO A 71 -7.73 -4.72 11.21
C PRO A 71 -7.80 -6.26 11.20
N ASP A 72 -8.30 -6.92 10.15
CA ASP A 72 -8.33 -8.39 10.08
C ASP A 72 -7.02 -9.05 9.71
N HIS A 73 -6.07 -8.28 9.17
CA HIS A 73 -4.76 -8.74 8.82
C HIS A 73 -3.74 -7.62 9.08
N ALA A 74 -2.72 -7.91 9.89
CA ALA A 74 -1.64 -6.97 10.10
C ALA A 74 -0.67 -7.08 8.92
N ASP A 75 -0.52 -6.00 8.18
CA ASP A 75 0.65 -5.85 7.32
C ASP A 75 1.90 -5.89 8.19
N LYS A 76 2.93 -6.56 7.71
CA LYS A 76 4.16 -6.76 8.46
C LYS A 76 5.30 -6.07 7.75
N THR A 77 5.85 -5.05 8.40
CA THR A 77 6.99 -4.31 7.85
C THR A 77 8.28 -4.84 8.45
N TYR A 78 9.23 -5.08 7.57
CA TYR A 78 10.60 -5.42 7.86
C TYR A 78 11.48 -4.24 7.45
N GLU A 79 12.30 -3.72 8.34
CA GLU A 79 13.14 -2.56 8.07
C GLU A 79 14.60 -2.83 8.43
N VAL A 80 15.54 -2.34 7.63
CA VAL A 80 16.96 -2.25 7.97
C VAL A 80 17.56 -0.97 7.40
N MET A 81 18.55 -0.42 8.09
CA MET A 81 19.34 0.70 7.60
C MET A 81 20.77 0.22 7.32
N TYR A 82 21.37 0.73 6.24
CA TYR A 82 22.80 0.58 5.97
C TYR A 82 23.51 1.93 6.13
N LEU A 83 24.78 1.90 6.51
CA LEU A 83 25.67 3.04 6.61
C LEU A 83 26.60 3.05 5.38
N GLY A 84 26.81 4.22 4.77
CA GLY A 84 27.74 4.39 3.65
C GLY A 84 29.21 4.39 4.08
N GLU A 85 30.12 4.50 3.11
CA GLU A 85 31.59 4.43 3.31
C GLU A 85 32.17 5.39 4.35
N THR A 86 31.52 6.53 4.60
CA THR A 86 32.01 7.58 5.48
C THR A 86 31.43 7.52 6.89
N ASP A 87 30.60 6.52 7.24
CA ASP A 87 29.73 6.51 8.44
C ASP A 87 28.82 7.75 8.55
N GLU A 88 28.78 8.60 7.51
CA GLU A 88 27.91 9.74 7.38
C GLU A 88 26.71 9.39 6.48
N LEU A 89 25.63 10.16 6.61
CA LEU A 89 24.53 10.13 5.65
C LEU A 89 25.11 10.20 4.22
N PRO A 90 24.62 9.43 3.24
CA PRO A 90 23.27 8.88 3.20
C PRO A 90 23.23 7.45 3.72
N SER A 91 22.40 7.23 4.74
CA SER A 91 22.11 5.90 5.27
C SER A 91 20.84 5.38 4.62
N PRO A 92 20.91 4.54 3.57
CA PRO A 92 19.71 4.03 2.95
C PRO A 92 18.94 3.16 3.95
N THR A 93 17.69 3.51 4.16
CA THR A 93 16.72 2.73 4.93
C THR A 93 15.88 1.94 3.95
N VAL A 94 15.89 0.63 4.11
CA VAL A 94 15.08 -0.32 3.34
C VAL A 94 13.91 -0.77 4.19
N GLN A 95 12.71 -0.68 3.64
CA GLN A 95 11.49 -1.27 4.17
C GLN A 95 10.93 -2.26 3.15
N VAL A 96 10.59 -3.45 3.63
CA VAL A 96 9.80 -4.44 2.89
C VAL A 96 8.53 -4.67 3.70
N THR A 97 7.40 -4.23 3.16
CA THR A 97 6.09 -4.42 3.76
C THR A 97 5.42 -5.61 3.09
N GLN A 98 5.15 -6.65 3.88
CA GLN A 98 4.35 -7.80 3.47
C GLN A 98 2.88 -7.48 3.74
N HIS A 99 2.08 -7.38 2.67
CA HIS A 99 0.64 -7.22 2.81
C HIS A 99 -0.02 -8.57 3.02
N ALA A 100 -1.03 -8.60 3.87
CA ALA A 100 -1.73 -9.83 4.18
C ALA A 100 -3.04 -9.96 3.38
N GLY A 101 -3.29 -11.15 2.82
CA GLY A 101 -4.47 -11.44 2.02
C GLY A 101 -4.29 -11.25 0.50
N SER A 102 -4.91 -12.13 -0.29
CA SER A 102 -4.82 -12.18 -1.76
C SER A 102 -5.38 -10.94 -2.47
N GLU A 103 -6.22 -10.18 -1.78
CA GLU A 103 -6.90 -9.01 -2.34
C GLU A 103 -6.10 -7.71 -2.17
N SER A 104 -5.05 -7.72 -1.34
CA SER A 104 -4.17 -6.56 -1.15
C SER A 104 -3.42 -6.23 -2.46
N ASP A 105 -2.97 -7.27 -3.16
CA ASP A 105 -2.30 -7.24 -4.47
C ASP A 105 -3.03 -6.38 -5.51
N LYS A 106 -4.37 -6.41 -5.52
CA LYS A 106 -5.18 -5.66 -6.49
C LYS A 106 -4.91 -4.16 -6.42
N TRP A 107 -4.52 -3.64 -5.26
CA TRP A 107 -4.42 -2.22 -5.00
C TRP A 107 -3.06 -1.74 -4.49
N LEU A 108 -2.04 -2.61 -4.49
CA LEU A 108 -0.66 -2.24 -4.17
C LEU A 108 -0.08 -1.25 -5.18
N LEU A 109 -0.54 -1.29 -6.44
CA LEU A 109 -0.13 -0.29 -7.42
C LEU A 109 -0.52 1.13 -6.98
N HIS A 110 -1.76 1.29 -6.50
CA HIS A 110 -2.22 2.57 -5.96
C HIS A 110 -1.44 2.98 -4.71
N GLU A 111 -0.89 2.05 -3.93
CA GLU A 111 0.00 2.37 -2.79
C GLU A 111 1.29 3.04 -3.23
N VAL A 112 1.94 2.46 -4.24
CA VAL A 112 3.21 2.98 -4.74
C VAL A 112 3.02 4.22 -5.64
N GLU A 113 1.87 4.33 -6.32
CA GLU A 113 1.55 5.45 -7.24
C GLU A 113 0.78 6.62 -6.60
N LYS A 114 0.18 6.50 -5.41
CA LYS A 114 -0.63 7.59 -4.82
C LYS A 114 0.13 8.91 -4.76
N SER A 115 1.39 8.85 -4.30
CA SER A 115 2.25 10.03 -4.26
C SER A 115 2.49 10.58 -5.67
N PHE A 116 2.83 9.73 -6.64
CA PHE A 116 3.01 10.13 -8.04
C PHE A 116 1.83 10.96 -8.57
N ARG A 117 0.59 10.54 -8.26
CA ARG A 117 -0.62 11.19 -8.78
C ARG A 117 -1.08 12.40 -7.99
N THR A 118 -0.74 12.45 -6.71
CA THR A 118 -0.99 13.63 -5.86
C THR A 118 -0.12 14.81 -6.30
N TYR A 119 1.12 14.54 -6.69
CA TYR A 119 2.09 15.55 -7.10
C TYR A 119 2.23 15.67 -8.62
N TYR A 120 1.30 15.09 -9.38
CA TYR A 120 1.23 15.18 -10.83
C TYR A 120 1.08 16.64 -11.28
N GLY A 121 1.94 17.08 -12.21
CA GLY A 121 1.89 18.43 -12.79
C GLY A 121 2.56 19.53 -11.95
N ILE A 122 3.26 19.17 -10.86
CA ILE A 122 4.04 20.13 -10.08
C ILE A 122 5.40 20.39 -10.77
N PRO A 123 5.85 21.65 -10.88
CA PRO A 123 7.16 21.98 -11.43
C PRO A 123 8.30 21.24 -10.70
N GLY A 124 9.20 20.61 -11.47
CA GLY A 124 10.38 19.92 -10.95
C GLY A 124 10.39 18.41 -11.13
N ASP A 125 9.28 17.79 -11.58
CA ASP A 125 9.17 16.35 -11.87
C ASP A 125 9.85 15.46 -10.81
N PRO A 126 9.54 15.64 -9.51
CA PRO A 126 10.24 14.88 -8.47
C PRO A 126 9.88 13.40 -8.52
N TYR A 127 8.91 12.96 -9.33
CA TYR A 127 8.56 11.55 -9.49
C TYR A 127 8.91 11.04 -10.90
N ALA A 128 9.49 9.85 -10.99
CA ALA A 128 9.83 9.22 -12.27
C ALA A 128 9.70 7.70 -12.24
N MET A 129 9.40 7.10 -13.39
CA MET A 129 9.65 5.69 -13.66
C MET A 129 11.11 5.51 -14.05
N ARG A 130 11.79 4.54 -13.44
CA ARG A 130 13.15 4.15 -13.82
C ARG A 130 13.20 2.67 -14.12
N VAL A 131 14.14 2.29 -14.99
CA VAL A 131 14.49 0.89 -15.22
C VAL A 131 15.90 0.68 -14.66
N ILE A 132 16.01 -0.22 -13.67
CA ILE A 132 17.28 -0.61 -13.05
C ILE A 132 17.37 -2.12 -13.16
N ASP A 133 18.45 -2.64 -13.74
CA ASP A 133 18.66 -4.08 -13.97
C ASP A 133 17.46 -4.78 -14.62
N GLY A 134 16.83 -4.14 -15.60
CA GLY A 134 15.65 -4.65 -16.30
C GLY A 134 14.34 -4.60 -15.49
N ASN A 135 14.36 -4.10 -14.25
CA ASN A 135 13.18 -3.95 -13.40
C ASN A 135 12.64 -2.52 -13.49
N THR A 136 11.33 -2.40 -13.74
CA THR A 136 10.62 -1.13 -13.68
C THR A 136 10.29 -0.77 -12.24
N ILE A 137 10.67 0.43 -11.82
CA ILE A 137 10.44 0.95 -10.47
C ILE A 137 9.92 2.39 -10.51
N ILE A 138 9.31 2.83 -9.42
CA ILE A 138 8.89 4.21 -9.19
C ILE A 138 9.92 4.88 -8.28
N VAL A 139 10.37 6.09 -8.62
CA VAL A 139 11.24 6.88 -7.77
C VAL A 139 10.64 8.24 -7.43
N TYR A 140 10.98 8.75 -6.27
CA TYR A 140 10.68 10.11 -5.81
C TYR A 140 11.96 10.82 -5.35
N GLY A 141 12.28 11.96 -5.94
CA GLY A 141 13.43 12.80 -5.65
C GLY A 141 13.02 14.11 -4.98
N SER A 142 13.29 14.23 -3.68
CA SER A 142 13.15 15.48 -2.93
C SER A 142 14.07 15.42 -1.72
N ALA A 143 15.22 16.11 -1.79
CA ALA A 143 16.29 16.02 -0.79
C ALA A 143 16.75 14.55 -0.59
N GLY A 144 17.19 13.92 -1.68
CA GLY A 144 17.51 12.49 -1.80
C GLY A 144 16.49 11.76 -2.66
N TRP A 145 16.60 10.42 -2.70
CA TRP A 145 15.67 9.56 -3.46
C TRP A 145 14.97 8.53 -2.59
N ALA A 146 13.71 8.26 -2.93
CA ALA A 146 12.95 7.10 -2.50
C ALA A 146 12.62 6.21 -3.71
N TYR A 147 13.11 4.98 -3.71
CA TYR A 147 12.85 3.93 -4.69
C TYR A 147 11.73 3.03 -4.19
N ARG A 148 10.77 2.70 -5.04
CA ARG A 148 9.57 1.95 -4.69
C ARG A 148 9.19 0.98 -5.79
N TRP A 149 8.81 -0.23 -5.40
CA TRP A 149 8.22 -1.19 -6.32
C TRP A 149 7.38 -2.25 -5.59
N VAL A 150 6.62 -2.99 -6.38
CA VAL A 150 5.81 -4.12 -5.93
C VAL A 150 6.49 -5.41 -6.35
N SER A 151 6.55 -6.40 -5.46
CA SER A 151 7.05 -7.75 -5.73
C SER A 151 6.03 -8.77 -5.22
N GLY A 152 5.04 -9.10 -6.05
CA GLY A 152 3.88 -9.89 -5.61
C GLY A 152 3.09 -9.12 -4.56
N ASN A 153 2.83 -9.73 -3.41
CA ASN A 153 2.09 -9.11 -2.31
C ASN A 153 2.95 -8.27 -1.35
N LYS A 154 4.12 -7.82 -1.81
CA LYS A 154 5.08 -7.02 -1.04
C LYS A 154 5.28 -5.68 -1.69
N VAL A 155 5.40 -4.65 -0.86
CA VAL A 155 5.86 -3.33 -1.26
C VAL A 155 7.27 -3.13 -0.71
N ILE A 156 8.20 -2.76 -1.58
CA ILE A 156 9.58 -2.46 -1.21
C ILE A 156 9.78 -0.96 -1.35
N GLN A 157 10.34 -0.35 -0.32
CA GLN A 157 10.79 1.03 -0.33
C GLN A 157 12.24 1.13 0.13
N ILE A 158 13.06 1.83 -0.62
CA ILE A 158 14.41 2.22 -0.21
C ILE A 158 14.47 3.72 -0.25
N SER A 159 14.80 4.36 0.86
CA SER A 159 14.91 5.82 0.94
C SER A 159 16.25 6.23 1.49
N TYR A 160 16.83 7.28 0.92
CA TYR A 160 17.94 7.99 1.52
C TYR A 160 17.68 9.49 1.47
N HIS A 161 18.26 10.21 2.44
CA HIS A 161 18.14 11.65 2.52
C HIS A 161 19.46 12.32 2.17
N ASP A 162 19.37 13.30 1.27
CA ASP A 162 20.47 14.19 0.92
C ASP A 162 19.92 15.55 0.47
N SER A 163 19.92 16.52 1.38
CA SER A 163 19.37 17.84 1.12
C SER A 163 20.13 18.65 0.08
N GLN A 164 21.41 18.33 -0.18
CA GLN A 164 22.23 19.03 -1.18
C GLN A 164 22.27 18.31 -2.52
N MET A 165 21.78 17.06 -2.61
CA MET A 165 21.82 16.23 -3.83
C MET A 165 23.26 16.02 -4.38
N GLU A 166 24.26 16.04 -3.50
CA GLU A 166 25.69 15.87 -3.81
C GLU A 166 26.18 14.45 -3.54
N LYS A 167 25.42 13.67 -2.77
CA LYS A 167 25.79 12.32 -2.35
C LYS A 167 25.35 11.29 -3.40
N PRO A 168 26.18 10.28 -3.68
CA PRO A 168 25.85 9.26 -4.67
C PRO A 168 24.58 8.48 -4.27
N GLU A 169 23.78 8.14 -5.28
CA GLU A 169 22.62 7.27 -5.12
C GLU A 169 23.06 5.86 -4.63
N PRO A 170 22.33 5.23 -3.69
CA PRO A 170 22.67 3.91 -3.17
C PRO A 170 22.26 2.77 -4.12
N LEU A 171 22.68 2.85 -5.38
CA LEU A 171 22.25 1.95 -6.45
C LEU A 171 22.66 0.49 -6.19
N GLU A 172 23.76 0.23 -5.48
CA GLU A 172 24.15 -1.13 -5.09
C GLU A 172 23.12 -1.78 -4.15
N VAL A 173 22.62 -1.01 -3.17
CA VAL A 173 21.55 -1.48 -2.26
C VAL A 173 20.26 -1.71 -3.03
N VAL A 174 19.91 -0.80 -3.95
CA VAL A 174 18.71 -0.94 -4.81
C VAL A 174 18.80 -2.20 -5.67
N SER A 175 19.93 -2.41 -6.35
CA SER A 175 20.16 -3.56 -7.23
C SER A 175 20.13 -4.89 -6.46
N ALA A 176 20.73 -4.94 -5.26
CA ALA A 176 20.69 -6.12 -4.40
C ALA A 176 19.26 -6.48 -3.96
N TYR A 177 18.44 -5.49 -3.63
CA TYR A 177 17.04 -5.72 -3.25
C TYR A 177 16.15 -6.03 -4.45
N LEU A 178 16.43 -5.50 -5.64
CA LEU A 178 15.76 -5.91 -6.88
C LEU A 178 16.06 -7.37 -7.23
N ALA A 179 17.29 -7.84 -7.03
CA ALA A 179 17.61 -9.25 -7.22
C ALA A 179 16.87 -10.16 -6.22
N LYS A 180 16.67 -9.70 -4.99
CA LYS A 180 15.94 -10.45 -3.94
C LYS A 180 14.42 -10.42 -4.11
N HIS A 181 13.88 -9.28 -4.52
CA HIS A 181 12.46 -9.02 -4.71
C HIS A 181 12.25 -8.35 -6.07
N PRO A 182 12.26 -9.11 -7.18
CA PRO A 182 12.09 -8.54 -8.51
C PRO A 182 10.80 -7.74 -8.64
N SER A 183 10.85 -6.66 -9.40
CA SER A 183 9.67 -5.85 -9.65
C SER A 183 8.66 -6.62 -10.49
N THR A 184 7.40 -6.51 -10.07
CA THR A 184 6.22 -7.03 -10.78
C THR A 184 5.42 -5.92 -11.44
N LEU A 185 5.91 -4.67 -11.39
CA LEU A 185 5.30 -3.57 -12.11
C LEU A 185 5.42 -3.79 -13.62
N THR A 186 4.32 -3.54 -14.32
CA THR A 186 4.32 -3.55 -15.79
C THR A 186 5.32 -2.51 -16.32
N PRO A 187 6.16 -2.86 -17.30
CA PRO A 187 7.06 -1.90 -17.93
C PRO A 187 6.29 -0.70 -18.47
N MET A 188 6.61 0.47 -17.95
CA MET A 188 6.05 1.74 -18.41
C MET A 188 7.04 2.87 -18.16
N THR A 189 7.04 3.85 -19.05
CA THR A 189 7.83 5.07 -18.91
C THR A 189 7.05 6.14 -18.15
N SER A 190 7.75 7.16 -17.65
CA SER A 190 7.08 8.36 -17.09
C SER A 190 6.19 9.06 -18.12
N ALA A 191 6.49 8.93 -19.42
CA ALA A 191 5.67 9.47 -20.50
C ALA A 191 4.38 8.65 -20.68
N ASP A 192 4.46 7.33 -20.59
CA ASP A 192 3.29 6.46 -20.68
C ASP A 192 2.30 6.78 -19.56
N LEU A 193 2.78 6.98 -18.33
CA LEU A 193 1.93 7.40 -17.20
C LEU A 193 1.21 8.74 -17.42
N ARG A 194 1.74 9.61 -18.30
CA ARG A 194 1.16 10.91 -18.64
C ARG A 194 0.12 10.83 -19.77
N THR A 195 -0.09 9.66 -20.36
CA THR A 195 -1.12 9.48 -21.39
C THR A 195 -2.52 9.53 -20.78
N ASP A 196 -3.47 10.02 -21.57
CA ASP A 196 -4.88 10.09 -21.19
C ASP A 196 -5.46 8.70 -20.89
N ASP A 197 -5.01 7.66 -21.59
CA ASP A 197 -5.44 6.28 -21.37
C ASP A 197 -5.02 5.74 -19.99
N ASN A 198 -3.74 5.95 -19.60
CA ASN A 198 -3.25 5.55 -18.28
C ASN A 198 -3.85 6.40 -17.15
N LYS A 199 -4.11 7.69 -17.42
CA LYS A 199 -4.83 8.55 -16.48
C LYS A 199 -6.27 8.06 -16.28
N THR A 200 -6.96 7.72 -17.36
CA THR A 200 -8.33 7.20 -17.35
C THR A 200 -8.44 5.89 -16.60
N THR A 201 -7.58 4.92 -16.94
CA THR A 201 -7.56 3.60 -16.29
C THR A 201 -7.40 3.76 -14.78
N TRP A 202 -6.43 4.57 -14.36
CA TRP A 202 -6.21 4.76 -12.93
C TRP A 202 -7.36 5.46 -12.22
N ILE A 203 -7.95 6.50 -12.82
CA ILE A 203 -9.12 7.19 -12.26
C ILE A 203 -10.24 6.18 -12.01
N LYS A 204 -10.50 5.31 -12.99
CA LYS A 204 -11.56 4.29 -12.89
C LYS A 204 -11.23 3.26 -11.82
N ASP A 205 -9.98 2.80 -11.76
CA ASP A 205 -9.51 1.87 -10.73
C ASP A 205 -9.62 2.48 -9.33
N GLU A 206 -9.27 3.76 -9.16
CA GLU A 206 -9.40 4.46 -7.89
C GLU A 206 -10.87 4.60 -7.48
N MET A 207 -11.78 4.89 -8.41
CA MET A 207 -13.23 4.90 -8.13
C MET A 207 -13.74 3.52 -7.69
N ASP A 208 -13.34 2.44 -8.37
CA ASP A 208 -13.68 1.06 -7.98
C ASP A 208 -13.14 0.73 -6.59
N ARG A 209 -11.87 1.10 -6.33
CA ARG A 209 -11.20 0.93 -5.04
C ARG A 209 -11.98 1.59 -3.91
N ARG A 210 -12.45 2.83 -4.08
CA ARG A 210 -13.18 3.55 -3.03
C ARG A 210 -14.45 2.83 -2.59
N LEU A 211 -15.20 2.26 -3.53
CA LEU A 211 -16.40 1.48 -3.20
C LEU A 211 -16.05 0.13 -2.57
N TRP A 212 -15.00 -0.53 -3.06
CA TRP A 212 -14.48 -1.78 -2.49
C TRP A 212 -14.00 -1.60 -1.03
N LEU A 213 -13.34 -0.49 -0.71
CA LEU A 213 -12.90 -0.17 0.66
C LEU A 213 -14.09 -0.12 1.63
N CYS A 214 -15.24 0.42 1.21
CA CYS A 214 -16.44 0.45 2.04
C CYS A 214 -16.94 -0.96 2.36
N ASP A 215 -17.03 -1.86 1.36
CA ASP A 215 -17.45 -3.25 1.59
C ASP A 215 -16.54 -3.94 2.61
N LYS A 216 -15.22 -3.71 2.50
CA LYS A 216 -14.24 -4.27 3.42
C LYS A 216 -14.42 -3.73 4.84
N TRP A 217 -14.66 -2.44 5.02
CA TRP A 217 -14.96 -1.88 6.35
C TRP A 217 -16.23 -2.47 6.96
N PHE A 218 -17.31 -2.60 6.18
CA PHE A 218 -18.51 -3.26 6.67
C PHE A 218 -18.31 -4.75 6.97
N TYR A 219 -17.43 -5.43 6.23
CA TYR A 219 -17.04 -6.81 6.55
C TYR A 219 -16.27 -6.89 7.87
N GLN A 220 -15.37 -5.94 8.16
CA GLN A 220 -14.68 -5.88 9.46
C GLN A 220 -15.64 -5.70 10.63
N LEU A 221 -16.70 -4.90 10.44
CA LEU A 221 -17.76 -4.75 11.43
C LEU A 221 -18.47 -6.09 11.69
N GLN A 222 -18.80 -6.84 10.64
CA GLN A 222 -19.44 -8.16 10.75
C GLN A 222 -18.54 -9.17 11.48
N LEU A 223 -17.23 -9.09 11.27
CA LEU A 223 -16.24 -9.90 11.98
C LEU A 223 -15.97 -9.43 13.42
N GLN A 224 -16.58 -8.34 13.87
CA GLN A 224 -16.33 -7.72 15.18
C GLN A 224 -14.87 -7.31 15.39
N LYS A 225 -14.17 -6.97 14.31
CA LYS A 225 -12.77 -6.52 14.31
C LYS A 225 -12.62 -5.00 14.21
N ALA A 226 -13.73 -4.29 14.00
CA ALA A 226 -13.77 -2.84 13.96
C ALA A 226 -15.06 -2.30 14.60
N GLU A 227 -14.94 -1.16 15.27
CA GLU A 227 -16.06 -0.44 15.87
C GLU A 227 -16.94 0.21 14.80
N LEU A 228 -18.26 0.26 15.07
CA LEU A 228 -19.25 0.83 14.15
C LEU A 228 -18.90 2.26 13.73
N ASN A 229 -18.56 3.13 14.69
CA ASN A 229 -18.26 4.54 14.42
C ASN A 229 -17.07 4.71 13.46
N LYS A 230 -16.02 3.88 13.60
CA LYS A 230 -14.86 3.86 12.71
C LYS A 230 -15.28 3.41 11.32
N VAL A 231 -16.01 2.31 11.23
CA VAL A 231 -16.50 1.76 9.96
C VAL A 231 -17.35 2.76 9.19
N LEU A 232 -18.28 3.45 9.86
CA LEU A 232 -19.12 4.46 9.22
C LEU A 232 -18.29 5.66 8.72
N ARG A 233 -17.33 6.15 9.52
CA ARG A 233 -16.46 7.26 9.13
C ARG A 233 -15.63 6.92 7.90
N GLU A 234 -14.89 5.81 7.95
CA GLU A 234 -14.02 5.38 6.85
C GLU A 234 -14.80 5.10 5.56
N SER A 235 -16.02 4.56 5.69
CA SER A 235 -16.91 4.32 4.56
C SER A 235 -17.40 5.63 3.93
N VAL A 236 -17.83 6.60 4.74
CA VAL A 236 -18.27 7.92 4.26
C VAL A 236 -17.12 8.69 3.63
N ASP A 237 -15.92 8.67 4.23
CA ASP A 237 -14.73 9.31 3.67
C ASP A 237 -14.39 8.72 2.29
N SER A 238 -14.44 7.39 2.16
CA SER A 238 -14.20 6.72 0.87
C SER A 238 -15.27 7.06 -0.17
N MET A 239 -16.56 7.08 0.21
CA MET A 239 -17.65 7.47 -0.70
C MET A 239 -17.57 8.94 -1.11
N ASN A 240 -17.14 9.84 -0.21
CA ASN A 240 -16.95 11.25 -0.54
C ASN A 240 -15.88 11.43 -1.61
N VAL A 241 -14.77 10.68 -1.53
CA VAL A 241 -13.75 10.67 -2.59
C VAL A 241 -14.32 10.13 -3.90
N PHE A 242 -15.05 9.01 -3.86
CA PHE A 242 -15.74 8.50 -5.07
C PHE A 242 -16.64 9.57 -5.72
N LEU A 243 -17.39 10.31 -4.90
CA LEU A 243 -18.27 11.39 -5.38
C LEU A 243 -17.48 12.56 -5.97
N ASP A 244 -16.31 12.92 -5.42
CA ASP A 244 -15.43 13.95 -6.02
C ASP A 244 -14.96 13.54 -7.41
N TYR A 245 -14.57 12.29 -7.59
CA TYR A 245 -14.19 11.76 -8.90
C TYR A 245 -15.39 11.75 -9.85
N ARG A 246 -16.56 11.32 -9.38
CA ARG A 246 -17.79 11.34 -10.18
C ARG A 246 -18.15 12.75 -10.66
N GLU A 247 -18.07 13.74 -9.78
CA GLU A 247 -18.33 15.14 -10.14
C GLU A 247 -17.30 15.66 -11.14
N LYS A 248 -16.01 15.45 -10.85
CA LYS A 248 -14.92 15.95 -11.69
C LYS A 248 -14.90 15.33 -13.08
N TYR A 249 -15.07 14.02 -13.17
CA TYR A 249 -14.82 13.26 -14.40
C TYR A 249 -16.09 12.90 -15.18
N TYR A 250 -17.26 12.88 -14.53
CA TYR A 250 -18.56 12.59 -15.15
C TYR A 250 -19.55 13.78 -15.08
N GLY A 251 -19.19 14.89 -14.45
CA GLY A 251 -20.00 16.11 -14.42
C GLY A 251 -21.27 16.01 -13.55
N ILE A 252 -21.36 15.02 -12.66
CA ILE A 252 -22.53 14.82 -11.78
C ILE A 252 -22.23 15.37 -10.40
N SER A 253 -22.91 16.46 -10.03
CA SER A 253 -22.66 17.13 -8.76
C SER A 253 -22.72 16.19 -7.54
N ALA A 254 -21.79 16.38 -6.60
CA ALA A 254 -21.69 15.61 -5.37
C ALA A 254 -22.35 16.30 -4.16
N THR A 255 -22.73 17.57 -4.25
CA THR A 255 -23.04 18.42 -3.09
C THR A 255 -24.12 17.84 -2.17
N GLU A 256 -25.29 17.50 -2.73
CA GLU A 256 -26.41 16.98 -1.93
C GLU A 256 -26.13 15.57 -1.40
N GLU A 257 -25.47 14.72 -2.19
CA GLU A 257 -25.10 13.36 -1.76
C GLU A 257 -24.11 13.39 -0.58
N LYS A 258 -23.11 14.27 -0.63
CA LYS A 258 -22.14 14.45 0.46
C LYS A 258 -22.79 14.97 1.72
N LYS A 259 -23.71 15.94 1.58
CA LYS A 259 -24.49 16.47 2.70
C LYS A 259 -25.32 15.37 3.35
N LEU A 260 -26.02 14.57 2.54
CA LEU A 260 -26.85 13.46 3.00
C LEU A 260 -26.02 12.38 3.72
N LEU A 261 -24.87 11.99 3.18
CA LEU A 261 -23.94 11.08 3.85
C LEU A 261 -23.47 11.63 5.21
N GLY A 262 -23.19 12.94 5.29
CA GLY A 262 -22.83 13.61 6.53
C GLY A 262 -23.97 13.66 7.56
N GLU A 263 -25.22 13.71 7.12
CA GLU A 263 -26.41 13.59 7.98
C GLU A 263 -26.54 12.16 8.53
N TYR A 264 -26.42 11.13 7.68
CA TYR A 264 -26.45 9.74 8.12
C TYR A 264 -25.31 9.40 9.07
N LEU A 265 -24.09 9.90 8.82
CA LEU A 265 -22.96 9.71 9.71
C LEU A 265 -23.22 10.31 11.09
N ARG A 266 -23.76 11.53 11.17
CA ARG A 266 -24.11 12.19 12.44
C ARG A 266 -25.21 11.44 13.20
N ALA A 267 -26.14 10.81 12.47
CA ALA A 267 -27.19 9.98 13.05
C ALA A 267 -26.73 8.55 13.42
N ASN A 268 -25.48 8.17 13.10
CA ASN A 268 -25.00 6.78 13.16
C ASN A 268 -25.87 5.79 12.36
N ASP A 269 -26.48 6.24 11.26
CA ASP A 269 -27.37 5.41 10.43
C ASP A 269 -26.56 4.56 9.44
N GLY A 270 -26.04 3.44 9.94
CA GLY A 270 -25.27 2.49 9.12
C GLY A 270 -26.10 1.83 8.01
N THR A 271 -27.43 1.73 8.17
CA THR A 271 -28.32 1.16 7.16
C THR A 271 -28.42 2.10 5.96
N ALA A 272 -28.66 3.40 6.21
CA ALA A 272 -28.73 4.39 5.15
C ALA A 272 -27.39 4.56 4.42
N ILE A 273 -26.27 4.57 5.14
CA ILE A 273 -24.91 4.59 4.55
C ILE A 273 -24.69 3.36 3.64
N LYS A 274 -25.09 2.16 4.09
CA LYS A 274 -24.96 0.94 3.29
C LYS A 274 -25.87 0.93 2.07
N ASN A 275 -27.06 1.50 2.16
CA ASN A 275 -27.96 1.67 1.00
C ASN A 275 -27.34 2.61 -0.04
N LYS A 276 -26.74 3.73 0.39
CA LYS A 276 -26.01 4.63 -0.51
C LYS A 276 -24.82 3.99 -1.17
N LEU A 277 -24.05 3.18 -0.44
CA LEU A 277 -22.99 2.38 -1.05
C LEU A 277 -23.53 1.46 -2.16
N ALA A 278 -24.68 0.81 -1.96
CA ALA A 278 -25.29 -0.03 -2.98
C ALA A 278 -25.73 0.77 -4.23
N GLU A 279 -26.32 1.96 -4.03
CA GLU A 279 -26.67 2.89 -5.13
C GLU A 279 -25.42 3.29 -5.94
N TYR A 280 -24.33 3.66 -5.26
CA TYR A 280 -23.09 4.07 -5.93
C TYR A 280 -22.44 2.91 -6.68
N LYS A 281 -22.47 1.69 -6.12
CA LYS A 281 -21.99 0.48 -6.81
C LYS A 281 -22.82 0.13 -8.04
N ALA A 282 -24.15 0.26 -7.96
CA ALA A 282 -25.03 0.05 -9.10
C ALA A 282 -24.71 1.06 -10.22
N TRP A 283 -24.62 2.34 -9.87
CA TRP A 283 -24.24 3.39 -10.81
C TRP A 283 -22.84 3.14 -11.41
N TRP A 284 -21.86 2.78 -10.58
CA TRP A 284 -20.50 2.52 -11.06
C TRP A 284 -20.46 1.37 -12.08
N ASN A 285 -21.15 0.26 -11.80
CA ASN A 285 -21.22 -0.87 -12.72
C ASN A 285 -21.84 -0.51 -14.09
N GLU A 286 -22.77 0.43 -14.14
CA GLU A 286 -23.40 0.89 -15.37
C GLU A 286 -22.57 1.94 -16.14
N ASN A 287 -21.59 2.58 -15.48
CA ASN A 287 -20.90 3.76 -16.02
C ASN A 287 -19.38 3.59 -16.14
N LYS A 288 -18.76 2.59 -15.50
CA LYS A 288 -17.30 2.40 -15.47
C LYS A 288 -16.65 2.28 -16.84
N ASP A 289 -17.37 1.77 -17.84
CA ASP A 289 -16.84 1.59 -19.20
C ASP A 289 -17.07 2.82 -20.10
N LYS A 290 -17.81 3.84 -19.62
CA LYS A 290 -18.06 5.07 -20.37
C LYS A 290 -16.83 5.99 -20.37
N GLU A 291 -16.80 6.92 -21.33
CA GLU A 291 -15.79 7.95 -21.41
C GLU A 291 -15.88 8.94 -20.24
N ILE A 292 -14.75 9.56 -19.88
CA ILE A 292 -14.62 10.55 -18.82
C ILE A 292 -13.93 11.81 -19.32
N SER A 293 -14.16 12.95 -18.67
CA SER A 293 -13.51 14.23 -18.98
C SER A 293 -12.21 14.38 -18.19
N LEU A 294 -11.04 14.42 -18.85
CA LEU A 294 -9.72 14.50 -18.19
C LEU A 294 -9.21 15.90 -17.87
#